data_AF-A0A973YZ69-F1
#
_entry.id   AF-A0A973YZ69-F1
#
_cell.length_a   1.000
_cell.length_b   1.000
_cell.length_c   1.000
_cell.angle_alpha   90.00
_cell.angle_beta   90.00
_cell.angle_gamma   90.00
#
_symmetry.space_group_name_H-M   'P 1'
#
loop_
_entity.id
_entity.type
_entity.pdbx_description
1 polymer ?
#
loop_
_entity_poly.entity_id
_entity_poly.type
_entity_poly.pdbx_seq_one_letter_code
_entity_poly.pdbx_strand_id
1 'polypeptide(L)'
;AAQVATDDAPPPAPDVTMQQTVPSPVTASVQLQEEPWGTRIEVLCSYAVPDGPPPPVFAYSLHVVAADGTSTLIATWTAGPGSTTRPVATTGLSRTDITGIEIKLVQKDLVVLRVAF
;
A
#
# COMPACT_ATOMS: atom_id res chain seq x y z
N ALA A 1 -14.06 21.26 -32.52
CA ALA A 1 -15.09 21.05 -31.49
C ALA A 1 -14.38 20.67 -30.20
N ALA A 2 -14.77 21.29 -29.09
CA ALA A 2 -14.16 21.15 -27.76
C ALA A 2 -14.55 19.82 -27.09
N GLN A 3 -13.69 19.31 -26.20
CA GLN A 3 -14.12 18.44 -25.11
C GLN A 3 -13.83 19.15 -23.79
N VAL A 4 -14.88 19.72 -23.20
CA VAL A 4 -14.90 20.06 -21.77
C VAL A 4 -15.26 18.76 -21.07
N ALA A 5 -14.26 18.05 -20.56
CA ALA A 5 -14.50 17.09 -19.50
C ALA A 5 -14.77 17.92 -18.25
N THR A 6 -15.96 17.79 -17.66
CA THR A 6 -16.20 18.25 -16.30
C THR A 6 -15.32 17.43 -15.38
N ASP A 7 -14.18 18.01 -15.03
CA ASP A 7 -13.24 17.52 -14.02
C ASP A 7 -13.87 17.75 -12.64
N ASP A 8 -14.85 16.91 -12.28
CA ASP A 8 -15.35 16.77 -10.91
C ASP A 8 -14.75 15.49 -10.30
N ALA A 9 -13.48 15.21 -10.62
CA ALA A 9 -12.75 14.18 -9.91
C ALA A 9 -12.44 14.72 -8.51
N PRO A 10 -12.74 13.96 -7.44
CA PRO A 10 -12.28 14.33 -6.10
C PRO A 10 -10.78 14.62 -6.13
N PRO A 11 -10.29 15.63 -5.39
CA PRO A 11 -8.87 15.89 -5.33
C PRO A 11 -8.14 14.63 -4.87
N PRO A 12 -6.98 14.30 -5.47
CA PRO A 12 -6.26 13.09 -5.14
C PRO A 12 -5.88 13.08 -3.65
N ALA A 13 -6.09 11.94 -3.01
CA ALA A 13 -5.71 11.73 -1.62
C ALA A 13 -4.20 11.95 -1.41
N PRO A 14 -3.78 12.53 -0.27
CA PRO A 14 -2.37 12.74 0.01
C PRO A 14 -1.63 11.42 0.22
N ASP A 15 -0.36 11.39 -0.19
CA ASP A 15 0.57 10.31 0.15
C ASP A 15 0.89 10.32 1.64
N VAL A 16 0.71 9.17 2.30
CA VAL A 16 1.15 8.96 3.67
C VAL A 16 2.30 7.98 3.68
N THR A 17 3.44 8.42 4.21
CA THR A 17 4.65 7.58 4.31
C THR A 17 4.43 6.49 5.35
N MET A 18 4.76 5.24 4.97
CA MET A 18 4.71 4.10 5.88
C MET A 18 5.99 3.99 6.71
N GLN A 19 5.85 3.57 7.96
CA GLN A 19 6.96 3.35 8.88
C GLN A 19 7.41 1.89 8.85
N GLN A 20 8.72 1.67 8.91
CA GLN A 20 9.30 0.35 9.10
C GLN A 20 9.06 -0.16 10.51
N THR A 21 8.44 -1.34 10.62
CA THR A 21 8.28 -2.07 11.89
C THR A 21 9.51 -2.92 12.20
N VAL A 22 10.25 -3.32 11.17
CA VAL A 22 11.54 -3.99 11.23
C VAL A 22 12.45 -3.45 10.13
N PRO A 23 13.79 -3.49 10.30
CA PRO A 23 14.71 -3.16 9.23
C PRO A 23 14.42 -4.01 7.98
N SER A 24 14.15 -3.36 6.85
CA SER A 24 13.83 -4.02 5.59
C SER A 24 14.31 -3.17 4.41
N PRO A 25 14.49 -3.75 3.21
CA PRO A 25 14.88 -3.00 2.03
C PRO A 25 13.71 -2.23 1.39
N VAL A 26 12.48 -2.42 1.88
CA VAL A 26 11.28 -1.81 1.33
C VAL A 26 10.95 -0.50 2.05
N THR A 27 10.63 0.52 1.26
CA THR A 27 9.99 1.77 1.71
C THR A 27 8.73 1.99 0.90
N ALA A 28 7.70 2.61 1.48
CA ALA A 28 6.47 2.88 0.75
C ALA A 28 5.75 4.16 1.21
N SER A 29 4.97 4.72 0.29
CA SER A 29 3.85 5.63 0.60
C SER A 29 2.54 4.98 0.19
N VAL A 30 1.45 5.41 0.82
CA VAL A 30 0.10 4.95 0.51
C VAL A 30 -0.86 6.12 0.39
N GLN A 31 -1.75 6.05 -0.60
CA GLN A 31 -2.88 6.95 -0.80
C GLN A 31 -4.18 6.17 -0.62
N LEU A 32 -5.12 6.74 0.15
CA LEU A 32 -6.46 6.18 0.35
C LEU A 32 -7.47 7.13 -0.25
N GLN A 33 -7.96 6.80 -1.44
CA GLN A 33 -8.99 7.56 -2.13
C GLN A 33 -10.36 7.05 -1.70
N GLU A 34 -11.17 7.94 -1.12
CA GLU A 34 -12.56 7.64 -0.82
C GLU A 34 -13.37 7.60 -2.12
N GLU A 35 -14.25 6.60 -2.20
CA GLU A 35 -15.10 6.31 -3.34
C GLU A 35 -16.53 6.01 -2.85
N PRO A 36 -17.59 6.22 -3.65
CA PRO A 36 -18.97 5.97 -3.22
C PRO A 36 -19.26 4.54 -2.76
N TRP A 37 -18.44 3.58 -3.18
CA TRP A 37 -18.55 2.16 -2.86
C TRP A 37 -17.57 1.70 -1.76
N GLY A 38 -16.68 2.57 -1.27
CA GLY A 38 -15.66 2.22 -0.28
C GLY A 38 -14.36 3.02 -0.45
N THR A 39 -13.21 2.33 -0.47
CA THR A 39 -11.91 2.98 -0.59
C THR A 39 -11.05 2.28 -1.64
N ARG A 40 -10.46 3.10 -2.53
CA ARG A 40 -9.37 2.69 -3.41
C ARG A 40 -8.04 2.99 -2.73
N ILE A 41 -7.15 2.00 -2.71
CA ILE A 41 -5.87 2.07 -2.02
C ILE A 41 -4.76 1.91 -3.06
N GLU A 42 -3.89 2.91 -3.14
CA GLU A 42 -2.73 2.90 -4.01
C GLU A 42 -1.47 2.99 -3.18
N VAL A 43 -0.52 2.09 -3.46
CA VAL A 43 0.76 2.05 -2.75
C VAL A 43 1.86 2.26 -3.76
N LEU A 44 2.86 3.06 -3.40
CA LEU A 44 4.12 3.16 -4.14
C LEU A 44 5.23 2.55 -3.29
N CYS A 45 5.76 1.40 -3.71
CA CYS A 45 6.85 0.72 -3.03
C CYS A 45 8.16 0.87 -3.81
N SER A 46 9.25 1.10 -3.09
CA SER A 46 10.62 1.05 -3.62
C SER A 46 11.45 0.06 -2.82
N TYR A 47 12.27 -0.73 -3.52
CA TYR A 47 13.06 -1.81 -2.94
C TYR A 47 14.55 -1.52 -3.14
N ALA A 48 15.26 -1.22 -2.06
CA ALA A 48 16.68 -0.90 -2.10
C ALA A 48 17.51 -2.10 -2.59
N VAL A 49 18.64 -1.80 -3.27
CA VAL A 49 19.68 -2.78 -3.59
C VAL A 49 20.68 -2.77 -2.43
N PRO A 50 20.87 -3.89 -1.71
CA PRO A 50 21.84 -3.93 -0.63
C PRO A 50 23.28 -4.01 -1.17
N ASP A 51 24.24 -3.57 -0.37
CA ASP A 51 25.66 -3.79 -0.61
C ASP A 51 25.98 -5.28 -0.38
N GLY A 52 26.05 -6.06 -1.46
CA GLY A 52 26.32 -7.50 -1.42
C GLY A 52 25.54 -8.27 -2.48
N PRO A 53 25.51 -9.61 -2.40
CA PRO A 53 24.68 -10.41 -3.28
C PRO A 53 23.21 -9.98 -3.17
N PRO A 54 22.53 -9.67 -4.29
CA PRO A 54 21.14 -9.24 -4.24
C PRO A 54 20.27 -10.37 -3.65
N PRO A 55 19.38 -10.08 -2.68
CA PRO A 55 18.47 -11.07 -2.16
C PRO A 55 17.50 -11.52 -3.27
N PRO A 56 16.86 -12.70 -3.09
CA PRO A 56 15.88 -13.18 -4.05
C PRO A 56 14.67 -12.24 -4.13
N VAL A 57 13.85 -12.46 -5.16
CA VAL A 57 12.51 -11.88 -5.25
C VAL A 57 11.67 -12.41 -4.07
N PHE A 58 11.01 -11.50 -3.35
CA PHE A 58 10.12 -11.81 -2.24
C PHE A 58 8.65 -11.61 -2.63
N ALA A 59 7.75 -12.22 -1.86
CA ALA A 59 6.31 -12.05 -2.00
C ALA A 59 5.81 -11.16 -0.87
N TYR A 60 5.00 -10.18 -1.23
CA TYR A 60 4.46 -9.18 -0.33
C TYR A 60 2.94 -9.22 -0.38
N SER A 61 2.33 -8.85 0.74
CA SER A 61 0.90 -8.65 0.83
C SER A 61 0.57 -7.29 1.42
N LEU A 62 -0.54 -6.71 0.95
CA LEU A 62 -1.13 -5.48 1.46
C LEU A 62 -2.36 -5.86 2.28
N HIS A 63 -2.43 -5.36 3.51
CA HIS A 63 -3.54 -5.57 4.40
C HIS A 63 -4.14 -4.24 4.83
N VAL A 64 -5.46 -4.20 4.90
CA VAL A 64 -6.21 -3.10 5.54
C VAL A 64 -6.51 -3.47 6.98
N VAL A 65 -6.32 -2.53 7.90
CA VAL A 65 -6.70 -2.66 9.31
C VAL A 65 -7.97 -1.85 9.54
N ALA A 66 -9.04 -2.54 9.92
CA ALA A 66 -10.33 -1.93 10.20
C ALA A 66 -10.39 -1.37 11.64
N ALA A 67 -11.42 -0.56 11.94
CA ALA A 67 -11.64 0.04 13.26
C ALA A 67 -11.83 -0.99 14.40
N ASP A 68 -12.29 -2.19 14.07
CA ASP A 68 -12.42 -3.32 15.01
C ASP A 68 -11.08 -4.05 15.26
N GLY A 69 -10.00 -3.62 14.58
CA GLY A 69 -8.67 -4.23 14.65
C GLY A 69 -8.45 -5.38 13.68
N THR A 70 -9.45 -5.77 12.87
CA THR A 70 -9.32 -6.84 11.89
C THR A 70 -8.35 -6.45 10.78
N SER A 71 -7.37 -7.32 10.48
CA SER A 71 -6.39 -7.14 9.39
C SER A 71 -6.75 -8.06 8.21
N THR A 72 -7.18 -7.47 7.09
CA THR A 72 -7.68 -8.20 5.91
C THR A 72 -6.75 -8.04 4.72
N LEU A 73 -6.35 -9.15 4.10
CA LEU A 73 -5.57 -9.17 2.87
C LEU A 73 -6.37 -8.61 1.70
N ILE A 74 -5.81 -7.64 0.97
CA ILE A 74 -6.47 -6.99 -0.18
C ILE A 74 -5.65 -7.02 -1.48
N ALA A 75 -4.34 -7.26 -1.41
CA ALA A 75 -3.50 -7.46 -2.60
C ALA A 75 -2.23 -8.24 -2.28
N THR A 76 -1.67 -8.89 -3.30
CA THR A 76 -0.37 -9.58 -3.25
C THR A 76 0.45 -9.27 -4.48
N TRP A 77 1.77 -9.17 -4.33
CA TRP A 77 2.70 -8.99 -5.45
C TRP A 77 4.07 -9.58 -5.11
N THR A 78 4.96 -9.59 -6.10
CA THR A 78 6.37 -9.95 -5.91
C THR A 78 7.27 -8.80 -6.28
N ALA A 79 8.41 -8.67 -5.60
CA ALA A 79 9.38 -7.62 -5.86
C ALA A 79 10.80 -8.07 -5.50
N GLY A 80 11.76 -7.58 -6.28
CA GLY A 80 13.19 -7.81 -6.08
C GLY A 80 13.97 -6.51 -5.84
N PRO A 81 15.27 -6.62 -5.52
CA PRO A 81 16.14 -5.46 -5.33
C PRO A 81 16.13 -4.51 -6.53
N GLY A 82 16.08 -3.21 -6.28
CA GLY A 82 16.11 -2.15 -7.30
C GLY A 82 14.79 -1.93 -8.04
N SER A 83 13.77 -2.73 -7.76
CA SER A 83 12.45 -2.57 -8.37
C SER A 83 11.62 -1.49 -7.67
N THR A 84 10.63 -0.98 -8.41
CA THR A 84 9.53 -0.17 -7.89
C THR A 84 8.23 -0.84 -8.28
N THR A 85 7.29 -0.97 -7.35
CA THR A 85 5.96 -1.55 -7.64
C THR A 85 4.87 -0.58 -7.24
N ARG A 86 3.72 -0.67 -7.93
CA ARG A 86 2.54 0.13 -7.63
C ARG A 86 1.30 -0.75 -7.39
N PRO A 87 1.21 -1.46 -6.26
CA PRO A 87 0.03 -2.23 -5.92
C PRO A 87 -1.19 -1.32 -5.82
N VAL A 88 -2.29 -1.73 -6.46
CA VAL A 88 -3.60 -1.09 -6.36
C VAL A 88 -4.59 -2.11 -5.84
N ALA A 89 -5.38 -1.72 -4.85
CA ALA A 89 -6.40 -2.56 -4.24
C ALA A 89 -7.66 -1.75 -3.96
N THR A 90 -8.77 -2.44 -3.76
CA THR A 90 -10.04 -1.83 -3.38
C THR A 90 -10.65 -2.58 -2.20
N THR A 91 -11.39 -1.87 -1.36
CA THR A 91 -12.15 -2.44 -0.24
C THR A 91 -13.51 -1.75 -0.14
N GLY A 92 -14.51 -2.49 0.35
CA GLY A 92 -15.83 -1.93 0.64
C GLY A 92 -15.87 -1.09 1.93
N LEU A 93 -14.77 -1.03 2.68
CA LEU A 93 -14.67 -0.16 3.86
C LEU A 93 -14.65 1.31 3.45
N SER A 94 -15.39 2.15 4.16
CA SER A 94 -15.27 3.60 4.07
C SER A 94 -13.91 4.07 4.59
N ARG A 95 -13.42 5.20 4.10
CA ARG A 95 -12.10 5.73 4.47
C ARG A 95 -11.93 5.89 5.99
N THR A 96 -13.01 6.28 6.68
CA THR A 96 -13.04 6.49 8.14
C THR A 96 -12.97 5.20 8.95
N ASP A 97 -13.31 4.06 8.35
CA ASP A 97 -13.27 2.75 9.02
C ASP A 97 -11.90 2.08 8.89
N ILE A 98 -10.98 2.66 8.11
CA ILE A 98 -9.61 2.19 7.93
C ILE A 98 -8.71 2.93 8.93
N THR A 99 -8.21 2.18 9.91
CA THR A 99 -7.30 2.70 10.96
C THR A 99 -5.83 2.48 10.64
N GLY A 100 -5.52 1.67 9.64
CA GLY A 100 -4.15 1.49 9.19
C GLY A 100 -4.01 0.62 7.96
N ILE A 101 -2.80 0.63 7.41
CA ILE A 101 -2.38 -0.22 6.30
C ILE A 101 -1.10 -0.93 6.71
N GLU A 102 -1.00 -2.22 6.39
CA GLU A 102 0.18 -3.04 6.66
C GLU A 102 0.70 -3.65 5.36
N ILE A 103 2.01 -3.66 5.18
CA ILE A 103 2.68 -4.50 4.18
C ILE A 103 3.39 -5.61 4.92
N LYS A 104 3.11 -6.85 4.53
CA LYS A 104 3.73 -8.04 5.12
C LYS A 104 4.64 -8.75 4.12
N LEU A 105 5.71 -9.33 4.64
CA LEU A 105 6.52 -10.31 3.93
C LEU A 105 5.86 -11.68 4.09
N VAL A 106 5.32 -12.22 2.99
CA VAL A 106 4.46 -13.41 3.01
C VAL A 106 5.20 -14.63 3.57
N GLN A 107 6.46 -14.82 3.16
CA GLN A 107 7.26 -16.00 3.55
C GLN A 107 7.48 -16.11 5.06
N LYS A 108 7.43 -14.99 5.79
CA LYS A 108 7.69 -14.93 7.23
C LYS A 108 6.47 -14.54 8.05
N ASP A 109 5.33 -14.30 7.40
CA ASP A 109 4.14 -13.67 8.00
C ASP A 109 4.51 -12.47 8.89
N LEU A 110 5.37 -11.59 8.37
CA LEU A 110 5.99 -10.51 9.12
C LEU A 110 5.53 -9.16 8.58
N VAL A 111 4.91 -8.33 9.42
CA VAL A 111 4.66 -6.91 9.08
C VAL A 111 6.01 -6.21 8.98
N VAL A 112 6.32 -5.66 7.80
CA VAL A 112 7.58 -4.94 7.52
C VAL A 112 7.39 -3.43 7.43
N LEU A 113 6.20 -3.00 6.99
CA LEU A 113 5.78 -1.61 6.99
C LEU A 113 4.37 -1.50 7.54
N ARG A 114 4.12 -0.41 8.25
CA ARG A 114 2.79 -0.05 8.75
C ARG A 114 2.59 1.46 8.69
N VAL A 115 1.36 1.89 8.53
CA VAL A 115 0.91 3.25 8.83
C VAL A 115 -0.42 3.18 9.60
N ALA A 116 -0.65 4.15 10.49
CA ALA A 116 -1.90 4.33 11.21
C ALA A 116 -2.49 5.72 10.93
N PHE A 117 -3.81 5.85 11.03
CA PHE A 117 -4.56 7.09 10.78
C PHE A 117 -5.32 7.58 12.01
#